data_AF-V9W4B5-F1
#
_entry.id   AF-V9W4B5-F1
#
_cell.length_a   1.000
_cell.length_b   1.000
_cell.length_c   1.000
_cell.angle_alpha   90.00
_cell.angle_beta   90.00
_cell.angle_gamma   90.00
#
_symmetry.space_group_name_H-M   'P 1'
#
loop_
_entity.id
_entity.type
_entity.pdbx_description
1 polymer ?
#
loop_
_entity_poly.entity_id
_entity_poly.type
_entity_poly.pdbx_seq_one_letter_code
_entity_poly.pdbx_strand_id
1 'polypeptide(L)'
;MSMSSAPVFFSFQSKESVRMAYDTLAELGYQPHLEETETSTLHIHVDDQDLSSALQIVQAHGGEMVERSGEINEPEAYERAYHVDEIRIPAHLVNEDIPDAEAPHFDPSEDDYDHFSGGIHI
;
A
#
# COMPACT_ATOMS: atom_id res chain seq x y z
N MET A 1 -13.10 -3.67 5.42
CA MET A 1 -11.78 -3.03 5.25
C MET A 1 -11.99 -1.90 4.27
N SER A 2 -12.01 -0.65 4.72
CA SER A 2 -12.04 0.49 3.79
C SER A 2 -10.62 0.65 3.26
N MET A 3 -10.40 0.39 1.96
CA MET A 3 -9.14 0.76 1.31
C MET A 3 -9.12 2.28 1.21
N SER A 4 -8.15 2.91 1.88
CA SER A 4 -7.88 4.33 1.75
C SER A 4 -7.22 4.58 0.39
N SER A 5 -8.00 4.98 -0.62
CA SER A 5 -7.46 5.39 -1.92
C SER A 5 -6.70 6.71 -1.77
N ALA A 6 -5.40 6.67 -2.08
CA ALA A 6 -4.55 7.84 -2.04
C ALA A 6 -4.98 8.85 -3.12
N PRO A 7 -5.20 10.13 -2.76
CA PRO A 7 -5.51 11.16 -3.76
C PRO A 7 -4.29 11.41 -4.66
N VAL A 8 -4.53 11.48 -5.97
CA VAL A 8 -3.53 11.88 -6.96
C VAL A 8 -3.79 13.33 -7.36
N PHE A 9 -2.75 14.16 -7.30
CA PHE A 9 -2.83 15.60 -7.56
C PHE A 9 -2.27 15.96 -8.94
N PHE A 10 -2.87 16.97 -9.56
CA PHE A 10 -2.49 17.51 -10.85
C PHE A 10 -2.50 19.03 -10.82
N SER A 11 -1.53 19.65 -11.49
CA SER A 11 -1.45 21.10 -11.66
C SER A 11 -1.67 21.49 -13.11
N PHE A 12 -2.29 22.64 -13.34
CA PHE A 12 -2.56 23.17 -14.67
C PHE A 12 -2.02 24.59 -14.81
N GLN A 13 -1.58 24.93 -16.02
CA GLN A 13 -1.09 26.27 -16.36
C GLN A 13 -2.21 27.32 -16.44
N SER A 14 -3.46 26.89 -16.65
CA SER A 14 -4.62 27.76 -16.83
C SER A 14 -5.86 27.21 -16.12
N LYS A 15 -6.70 28.14 -15.63
CA LYS A 15 -8.02 27.83 -15.03
C LYS A 15 -9.03 27.29 -16.04
N GLU A 16 -8.82 27.53 -17.34
CA GLU A 16 -9.68 26.98 -18.39
C GLU A 16 -9.36 25.50 -18.61
N SER A 17 -8.07 25.16 -18.68
CA SER A 17 -7.60 23.78 -18.80
C SER A 17 -8.08 22.88 -17.66
N VAL A 18 -7.99 23.36 -16.41
CA VAL A 18 -8.44 22.57 -15.25
C VAL A 18 -9.95 22.31 -15.29
N ARG A 19 -10.75 23.26 -15.78
CA ARG A 19 -12.20 23.10 -15.94
C ARG A 19 -12.53 22.06 -17.01
N MET A 20 -11.88 22.12 -18.18
CA MET A 20 -12.12 21.13 -19.24
C MET A 20 -11.74 19.71 -18.80
N ALA A 21 -10.61 19.56 -18.11
CA ALA A 21 -10.18 18.28 -17.56
C ALA A 21 -11.15 17.78 -16.48
N TYR A 22 -11.61 18.67 -15.60
CA TYR A 22 -12.61 18.36 -14.57
C TYR A 22 -13.90 17.83 -15.17
N ASP A 23 -14.47 18.55 -16.15
CA ASP A 23 -15.73 18.17 -16.80
C ASP A 23 -15.57 16.78 -17.46
N THR A 24 -14.50 16.58 -18.23
CA THR A 24 -14.23 15.29 -18.91
C THR A 24 -14.09 14.13 -17.90
N LEU A 25 -13.36 14.34 -16.81
CA LEU A 25 -13.19 13.33 -15.75
C LEU A 25 -14.53 13.01 -15.07
N ALA A 26 -15.32 14.04 -14.74
CA ALA A 26 -16.63 13.87 -14.12
C ALA A 26 -17.62 13.12 -15.06
N GLU A 27 -17.59 13.42 -16.35
CA GLU A 27 -18.41 12.75 -17.37
C GLU A 27 -18.08 11.26 -17.50
N LEU A 28 -16.82 10.88 -17.30
CA LEU A 28 -16.36 9.49 -17.37
C LEU A 28 -16.53 8.73 -16.04
N GLY A 29 -17.07 9.37 -15.01
CA GLY A 29 -17.39 8.75 -13.72
C GLY A 29 -16.27 8.84 -12.68
N TYR A 30 -15.20 9.58 -12.94
CA TYR A 30 -14.22 9.90 -11.92
C TYR A 30 -14.82 10.89 -10.91
N GLN A 31 -14.19 11.01 -9.74
CA GLN A 31 -14.56 11.96 -8.69
C GLN A 31 -13.52 13.08 -8.54
N PRO A 32 -13.36 13.97 -9.55
CA PRO A 32 -12.42 15.06 -9.45
C PRO A 32 -12.87 16.10 -8.43
N HIS A 33 -11.89 16.65 -7.71
CA HIS A 33 -12.06 17.73 -6.76
C HIS A 33 -11.06 18.84 -7.09
N LEU A 34 -11.55 20.08 -7.13
CA LEU A 34 -10.72 21.25 -7.32
C LEU A 34 -10.28 21.77 -5.96
N GLU A 35 -9.00 22.09 -5.81
CA GLU A 35 -8.53 22.83 -4.64
C GLU A 35 -8.90 24.32 -4.84
N GLU A 36 -9.64 24.94 -3.92
CA GLU A 36 -10.07 26.35 -4.02
C GLU A 36 -8.91 27.35 -3.79
N THR A 37 -7.69 26.86 -3.58
CA THR A 37 -6.48 27.65 -3.39
C THR A 37 -6.06 28.33 -4.70
N GLU A 38 -5.17 29.32 -4.65
CA GLU A 38 -4.76 30.13 -5.82
C GLU A 38 -4.12 29.33 -6.97
N THR A 39 -3.84 28.05 -6.76
CA THR A 39 -3.24 27.15 -7.75
C THR A 39 -4.33 26.40 -8.50
N SER A 40 -4.21 26.30 -9.83
CA SER A 40 -5.15 25.54 -10.68
C SER A 40 -4.90 24.03 -10.48
N THR A 41 -5.26 23.53 -9.29
CA THR A 41 -4.93 22.17 -8.82
C THR A 41 -6.20 21.32 -8.77
N LEU A 42 -6.12 20.12 -9.34
CA LEU A 42 -7.17 19.11 -9.37
C LEU A 42 -6.65 17.85 -8.69
N HIS A 43 -7.48 17.16 -7.91
CA HIS A 43 -7.16 15.84 -7.40
C HIS A 43 -8.28 14.84 -7.64
N ILE A 44 -7.92 13.57 -7.80
CA ILE A 44 -8.86 12.46 -7.94
C ILE A 44 -8.51 11.36 -6.94
N HIS A 45 -9.52 10.64 -6.48
CA HIS A 45 -9.33 9.34 -5.84
C HIS A 45 -9.51 8.26 -6.89
N VAL A 46 -8.53 7.38 -7.02
CA VAL A 46 -8.57 6.25 -7.96
C VAL A 46 -8.84 5.00 -7.15
N ASP A 47 -10.12 4.70 -6.92
CA ASP A 47 -10.56 3.42 -6.33
C ASP A 47 -11.31 2.68 -7.44
N ASP A 48 -10.82 1.51 -7.84
CA ASP A 48 -11.35 0.67 -8.94
C ASP A 48 -11.32 1.31 -10.36
N GLN A 49 -10.96 2.59 -10.49
CA GLN A 49 -10.86 3.32 -11.77
C GLN A 49 -9.46 3.21 -12.41
N ASP A 50 -9.38 3.41 -13.73
CA ASP A 50 -8.12 3.35 -14.47
C ASP A 50 -7.31 4.65 -14.33
N LEU A 51 -6.18 4.58 -13.62
CA LEU A 51 -5.26 5.71 -13.43
C LEU A 51 -4.63 6.19 -14.75
N SER A 52 -4.33 5.26 -15.67
CA SER A 52 -3.68 5.60 -16.94
C SER A 52 -4.57 6.47 -17.83
N SER A 53 -5.86 6.18 -17.87
CA SER A 53 -6.86 6.97 -18.59
C SER A 53 -7.01 8.36 -17.97
N ALA A 54 -7.06 8.45 -16.63
CA ALA A 54 -7.09 9.73 -15.92
C ALA A 54 -5.84 10.58 -16.24
N LEU A 55 -4.65 9.97 -16.23
CA LEU A 55 -3.40 10.63 -16.61
C LEU A 55 -3.44 11.15 -18.04
N GLN A 56 -3.95 10.35 -18.99
CA GLN A 56 -4.09 10.76 -20.38
C GLN A 56 -5.01 11.96 -20.56
N ILE A 57 -6.17 11.97 -19.90
CA ILE A 57 -7.12 13.08 -19.95
C ILE A 57 -6.47 14.35 -19.42
N VAL A 58 -5.85 14.27 -18.25
CA VAL A 58 -5.16 15.42 -17.63
C VAL A 58 -4.07 15.98 -18.55
N GLN A 59 -3.23 15.11 -19.11
CA GLN A 59 -2.15 15.53 -20.01
C GLN A 59 -2.68 16.12 -21.33
N ALA A 60 -3.79 15.61 -21.86
CA ALA A 60 -4.43 16.15 -23.06
C ALA A 60 -4.92 17.61 -22.88
N HIS A 61 -5.27 17.98 -21.64
CA HIS A 61 -5.63 19.35 -21.27
C HIS A 61 -4.45 20.18 -20.74
N GLY A 62 -3.21 19.66 -20.81
CA GLY A 62 -1.99 20.36 -20.39
C GLY A 62 -1.76 20.36 -18.87
N GLY A 63 -2.34 19.40 -18.16
CA GLY A 63 -2.05 19.17 -16.75
C GLY A 63 -0.83 18.29 -16.52
N GLU A 64 -0.12 18.54 -15.43
CA GLU A 64 1.04 17.76 -14.98
C GLU A 64 0.73 17.10 -13.64
N MET A 65 1.10 15.84 -13.47
CA MET A 65 0.96 15.14 -12.19
C MET A 65 1.94 15.71 -11.17
N VAL A 66 1.42 16.09 -10.01
CA VAL A 66 2.23 16.59 -8.90
C VAL A 66 2.41 15.48 -7.89
N GLU A 67 3.66 15.09 -7.68
CA GLU A 67 4.04 14.21 -6.58
C GLU A 67 3.92 14.99 -5.26
N ARG A 68 2.70 15.05 -4.71
CA ARG A 68 2.50 15.40 -3.31
C ARG A 68 2.84 14.15 -2.52
N SER A 69 4.12 13.94 -2.27
CA SER A 69 4.59 12.95 -1.30
C SER A 69 3.74 13.14 -0.06
N GLY A 70 2.88 12.16 0.23
CA GLY A 70 1.95 12.27 1.34
C GLY A 70 2.74 12.72 2.55
N GLU A 71 2.23 13.75 3.23
CA GLU A 71 2.73 14.27 4.48
C GLU A 71 2.54 13.21 5.57
N ILE A 72 3.30 12.13 5.45
CA ILE A 72 3.75 11.35 6.58
C ILE A 72 5.26 11.52 6.50
N ASN A 73 5.77 12.46 7.28
CA ASN A 73 7.20 12.50 7.56
C ASN A 73 7.59 11.07 7.91
N GLU A 74 8.50 10.46 7.13
CA GLU A 74 9.05 9.14 7.42
C GLU A 74 9.25 8.89 8.93
N PRO A 75 9.83 9.83 9.73
CA PRO A 75 9.94 9.64 11.18
C PRO A 75 8.61 9.44 11.92
N GLU A 76 7.53 10.14 11.56
CA GLU A 76 6.21 9.97 12.18
C GLU A 76 5.55 8.63 11.79
N ALA A 77 5.78 8.15 10.57
CA ALA A 77 5.35 6.81 10.15
C ALA A 77 6.04 5.72 10.98
N TYR A 78 7.37 5.83 11.14
CA TYR A 78 8.15 4.88 11.94
C TYR A 78 7.70 4.90 13.41
N GLU A 79 7.45 6.07 13.99
CA GLU A 79 7.01 6.19 15.38
C GLU A 79 5.64 5.52 15.62
N ARG A 80 4.66 5.76 14.74
CA ARG A 80 3.32 5.15 14.82
C ARG A 80 3.34 3.64 14.57
N ALA A 81 4.20 3.17 13.67
CA ALA A 81 4.29 1.75 13.32
C ALA A 81 5.03 0.93 14.40
N TYR A 82 6.11 1.48 14.94
CA TYR A 82 6.98 0.74 15.85
C TYR A 82 6.77 1.04 17.32
N HIS A 83 6.01 2.09 17.70
CA HIS A 83 5.70 2.48 19.09
C HIS A 83 6.82 2.05 20.06
N VAL A 84 8.04 2.51 19.76
CA VAL A 84 9.32 1.96 20.30
C VAL A 84 9.42 2.11 21.82
N ASP A 85 8.50 2.82 22.46
CA ASP A 85 8.55 3.14 23.88
C ASP A 85 7.82 2.15 24.81
N GLU A 86 7.02 1.18 24.33
CA GLU A 86 6.07 0.53 25.27
C GLU A 86 5.76 -0.97 25.13
N ILE A 87 6.63 -1.80 24.54
CA ILE A 87 6.52 -3.26 24.75
C ILE A 87 7.60 -3.72 25.72
N ARG A 88 7.35 -3.57 27.03
CA ARG A 88 8.06 -4.36 28.04
C ARG A 88 7.67 -5.82 27.86
N ILE A 89 8.48 -6.56 27.11
CA ILE A 89 8.46 -8.02 27.15
C ILE A 89 8.86 -8.41 28.58
N PRO A 90 7.98 -9.00 29.40
CA PRO A 90 8.40 -9.48 30.71
C PRO A 90 9.46 -10.55 30.50
N ALA A 91 10.68 -10.36 31.00
CA ALA A 91 11.66 -11.43 31.11
C ALA A 91 11.04 -12.47 32.06
N HIS A 92 10.54 -13.57 31.49
CA HIS A 92 9.84 -14.60 32.24
C HIS A 92 10.74 -15.07 33.39
N LEU A 93 10.23 -15.12 34.63
CA LEU A 93 10.87 -15.91 35.68
C LEU A 93 10.72 -17.37 35.26
N VAL A 94 11.78 -17.93 34.70
CA VAL A 94 11.88 -19.36 34.42
C VAL A 94 11.87 -20.08 35.76
N ASN A 95 10.77 -20.74 36.11
CA ASN A 95 10.78 -21.78 37.14
C ASN A 95 11.01 -23.10 36.41
N GLU A 96 12.22 -23.63 36.50
CA GLU A 96 12.66 -24.89 35.92
C GLU A 96 12.01 -26.08 36.64
N ASP A 97 10.74 -26.33 36.38
CA ASP A 97 10.08 -27.57 36.80
C ASP A 97 9.15 -28.09 35.70
N ILE A 98 9.74 -28.31 34.52
CA ILE A 98 9.14 -29.15 33.48
C ILE A 98 9.83 -30.51 33.63
N PRO A 99 9.12 -31.57 34.07
CA PRO A 99 9.72 -32.90 34.10
C PRO A 99 10.09 -33.30 32.67
N ASP A 100 11.33 -33.75 32.53
CA ASP A 100 11.97 -34.21 31.29
C ASP A 100 11.20 -35.40 30.71
N ALA A 101 10.11 -35.13 30.01
CA ALA A 101 9.39 -36.10 29.21
C ALA A 101 9.99 -36.07 27.80
N GLU A 102 11.13 -36.76 27.68
CA GLU A 102 11.67 -37.38 26.47
C GLU A 102 11.28 -36.68 25.15
N ALA A 103 11.98 -35.59 24.82
CA ALA A 103 11.96 -35.06 23.47
C ALA A 103 12.47 -36.17 22.53
N PRO A 104 11.71 -36.59 21.50
CA PRO A 104 12.15 -37.62 20.57
C PRO A 104 13.41 -37.13 19.86
N HIS A 105 14.49 -37.89 20.01
CA HIS A 105 15.77 -37.67 19.32
C HIS A 105 15.54 -37.80 17.80
N PHE A 106 15.41 -36.67 17.11
CA PHE A 106 15.33 -36.63 15.65
C PHE A 106 16.71 -36.99 15.08
N ASP A 107 16.86 -38.23 14.58
CA ASP A 107 18.06 -38.72 13.93
C ASP A 107 17.91 -38.60 12.39
N PRO A 108 18.62 -37.67 11.74
CA PRO A 108 18.57 -37.50 10.29
C PRO A 108 19.34 -38.60 9.51
N SER A 109 19.89 -39.61 10.19
CA SER A 109 20.53 -40.77 9.56
C SER A 109 19.59 -41.95 9.33
N GLU A 110 18.36 -41.91 9.83
CA GLU A 110 17.33 -42.85 9.40
C GLU A 110 16.82 -42.47 8.01
N ASP A 111 17.09 -43.36 7.06
CA ASP A 111 16.85 -43.30 5.61
C ASP A 111 15.34 -43.37 5.26
N ASP A 112 14.47 -42.65 5.98
CA ASP A 112 13.00 -42.64 5.79
C ASP A 112 12.55 -41.73 4.63
N TYR A 113 13.33 -41.68 3.55
CA TYR A 113 12.99 -40.98 2.30
C TYR A 113 12.36 -41.91 1.24
N ASP A 114 11.42 -42.78 1.64
CA ASP A 114 10.71 -43.69 0.72
C ASP A 114 9.19 -43.40 0.62
N HIS A 115 8.78 -42.14 0.74
CA HIS A 115 7.37 -41.74 0.66
C HIS A 115 6.93 -41.12 -0.68
N PHE A 116 7.81 -40.99 -1.67
CA PHE A 116 7.42 -40.51 -3.00
C PHE A 116 7.44 -41.65 -4.04
N SER A 117 6.29 -42.32 -4.22
CA SER A 117 6.07 -43.18 -5.38
C SER A 117 5.87 -42.30 -6.63
N GLY A 118 6.98 -41.86 -7.21
CA GLY A 118 7.00 -41.17 -8.50
C GLY A 118 6.76 -42.17 -9.64
N GLY A 119 5.49 -42.48 -9.92
CA GLY A 119 5.10 -43.25 -11.09
C GLY A 119 5.45 -42.50 -12.38
N ILE A 120 6.60 -42.83 -12.99
CA ILE A 120 6.94 -42.42 -14.35
C ILE A 120 6.56 -43.58 -15.27
N HIS A 121 5.47 -43.40 -16.02
CA HIS A 121 5.11 -44.26 -17.15
C HIS A 121 5.85 -43.74 -18.39
N ILE A 122 6.81 -44.51 -18.91
CA ILE A 122 7.38 -44.33 -20.26
C ILE A 122 7.33 -45.65 -21.02
#